data_AF-A0A173SLW1-F1
#
_entry.id   AF-A0A173SLW1-F1
#
_cell.length_a   1.000
_cell.length_b   1.000
_cell.length_c   1.000
_cell.angle_alpha   90.00
_cell.angle_beta   90.00
_cell.angle_gamma   90.00
#
_symmetry.space_group_name_H-M   'P 1'
#
loop_
_entity.id
_entity.type
_entity.pdbx_description
1 polymer ?
#
loop_
_entity_poly.entity_id
_entity_poly.type
_entity_poly.pdbx_seq_one_letter_code
_entity_poly.pdbx_strand_id
1 'polypeptide(L)'
;MPLLDTRRGKDLMGTFLSDIVLQVLSFVAENERTNIRQRQAEGIAAAKSKGVRFGRPPSPLPENFHSVYQKWCSGKITGTDAAKACGMPLSTFRYRAKIYEKATFL
;
A
#
# COMPACT_ATOMS: atom_id res chain seq x y z
N MET A 1 1.53 -7.72 -36.27
CA MET A 1 2.55 -7.60 -37.33
C MET A 1 2.46 -8.84 -38.21
N PRO A 2 2.50 -8.74 -39.55
CA PRO A 2 2.28 -9.89 -40.46
C PRO A 2 3.23 -11.07 -40.22
N LEU A 3 4.46 -10.80 -39.76
CA LEU A 3 5.49 -11.79 -39.43
C LEU A 3 5.18 -12.61 -38.14
N LEU A 4 4.31 -12.10 -37.27
CA LEU A 4 3.90 -12.73 -36.01
C LEU A 4 2.44 -13.23 -36.07
N ASP A 5 1.87 -13.25 -37.28
CA ASP A 5 0.51 -13.73 -37.47
C ASP A 5 0.51 -15.26 -37.53
N THR A 6 0.31 -15.90 -36.37
CA THR A 6 0.28 -17.36 -36.20
C THR A 6 -0.85 -18.06 -36.99
N ARG A 7 -1.70 -17.30 -37.68
CA ARG A 7 -2.78 -17.81 -38.55
C ARG A 7 -2.28 -18.15 -39.97
N ARG A 8 -1.10 -17.69 -40.40
CA ARG A 8 -0.54 -17.95 -41.74
C ARG A 8 0.92 -18.42 -41.62
N GLY A 9 1.31 -19.47 -42.37
CA GLY A 9 2.70 -19.96 -42.42
C GLY A 9 3.11 -20.80 -41.20
N LYS A 10 2.63 -22.05 -41.14
CA LYS A 10 3.03 -23.06 -40.15
C LYS A 10 4.22 -23.91 -40.64
N ASP A 11 5.25 -23.28 -41.18
CA ASP A 11 6.51 -23.97 -41.41
C ASP A 11 7.42 -23.87 -40.18
N LEU A 12 8.38 -24.78 -40.08
CA LEU A 12 9.30 -24.86 -38.95
C LEU A 12 10.07 -23.53 -38.76
N MET A 13 10.40 -22.87 -39.87
CA MET A 13 11.16 -21.62 -39.88
C MET A 13 10.33 -20.42 -39.37
N GLY A 14 9.06 -20.31 -39.76
CA GLY A 14 8.16 -19.25 -39.30
C GLY A 14 7.82 -19.39 -37.81
N THR A 15 7.69 -20.62 -37.32
CA THR A 15 7.50 -20.91 -35.89
C THR A 15 8.74 -20.48 -35.09
N PHE A 16 9.92 -20.92 -35.53
CA PHE A 16 11.19 -20.55 -34.88
C PHE A 16 11.41 -19.03 -34.84
N LEU A 17 11.15 -18.32 -35.95
CA LEU A 17 11.28 -16.87 -36.00
C LEU A 17 10.27 -16.17 -35.08
N SER A 18 9.02 -16.65 -35.04
CA SER A 18 7.98 -16.12 -34.16
C SER A 18 8.35 -16.29 -32.68
N ASP A 19 8.89 -17.45 -32.30
CA ASP A 19 9.30 -17.74 -30.92
C ASP A 19 10.45 -16.83 -30.47
N ILE A 20 11.47 -16.62 -31.32
CA ILE A 20 12.55 -15.70 -31.03
C ILE A 20 12.03 -14.28 -30.83
N VAL A 21 11.18 -13.80 -31.75
CA VAL A 21 10.65 -12.43 -31.64
C VAL A 21 9.81 -12.28 -30.38
N LEU A 22 8.98 -13.28 -30.04
CA LEU A 22 8.20 -13.25 -28.80
C LEU A 22 9.10 -13.24 -27.55
N GLN A 23 10.19 -14.02 -27.57
CA GLN A 23 11.16 -14.04 -26.48
C GLN A 23 11.86 -12.69 -26.30
N VAL A 24 12.29 -12.06 -27.41
CA VAL A 24 12.90 -10.72 -27.39
C VAL A 24 11.91 -9.68 -26.86
N LEU A 25 10.65 -9.69 -27.34
CA LEU A 25 9.62 -8.78 -26.84
C LEU A 25 9.33 -8.99 -25.35
N SER A 26 9.32 -10.24 -24.89
CA SER A 26 9.14 -10.58 -23.47
C SER A 26 10.29 -10.05 -22.62
N PHE A 27 11.53 -10.19 -23.10
CA PHE A 27 12.71 -9.65 -22.43
C PHE A 27 12.66 -8.12 -22.33
N VAL A 28 12.34 -7.43 -23.44
CA VAL A 28 12.21 -5.96 -23.46
C VAL A 28 11.11 -5.50 -22.50
N ALA A 29 9.96 -6.18 -22.49
CA ALA A 29 8.86 -5.85 -21.59
C ALA A 29 9.24 -6.00 -20.11
N GLU A 30 9.93 -7.08 -19.75
CA GLU A 30 10.38 -7.27 -18.36
C GLU A 30 11.45 -6.24 -17.97
N ASN A 31 12.39 -5.92 -18.87
CA ASN A 31 13.40 -4.90 -18.62
C ASN A 31 12.78 -3.50 -18.44
N GLU A 32 11.76 -3.14 -19.22
CA GLU A 32 11.08 -1.86 -19.00
C GLU A 32 10.29 -1.85 -17.69
N ARG A 33 9.68 -2.98 -17.32
CA ARG A 33 8.98 -3.12 -16.05
C ARG A 33 9.91 -2.93 -14.85
N THR A 34 11.12 -3.49 -14.90
CA THR A 34 12.13 -3.31 -13.84
C THR A 34 12.60 -1.85 -13.80
N ASN A 35 12.87 -1.23 -14.95
CA ASN A 35 13.27 0.18 -15.05
C ASN A 35 12.23 1.15 -14.49
N ILE A 36 10.93 0.92 -14.75
CA ILE A 36 9.85 1.75 -14.19
C ILE A 36 9.80 1.62 -12.67
N ARG A 37 9.89 0.39 -12.14
CA ARG A 37 9.88 0.15 -10.69
C ARG A 37 11.09 0.77 -10.00
N GLN A 38 12.27 0.67 -10.60
CA GLN A 38 13.49 1.27 -10.08
C GLN A 38 13.34 2.79 -9.96
N ARG A 39 12.94 3.46 -11.04
CA ARG A 39 12.70 4.91 -11.05
C ARG A 39 11.59 5.33 -10.07
N GLN A 40 10.53 4.53 -9.94
CA GLN A 40 9.48 4.78 -8.96
C GLN A 40 10.01 4.70 -7.53
N ALA A 41 10.83 3.69 -7.22
CA ALA A 41 11.43 3.53 -5.90
C ALA A 41 12.36 4.69 -5.55
N GLU A 42 13.18 5.13 -6.51
CA GLU A 42 14.04 6.32 -6.38
C GLU A 42 13.20 7.58 -6.10
N GLY A 43 12.11 7.79 -6.85
CA GLY A 43 11.20 8.90 -6.62
C GLY A 43 10.53 8.87 -5.24
N ILE A 44 10.09 7.71 -4.78
CA ILE A 44 9.52 7.54 -3.43
C ILE A 44 10.58 7.82 -2.35
N ALA A 45 11.82 7.37 -2.54
CA ALA A 45 12.91 7.63 -1.61
C ALA A 45 13.23 9.13 -1.51
N ALA A 46 13.30 9.82 -2.66
CA ALA A 46 13.50 11.27 -2.71
C ALA A 46 12.34 12.06 -2.08
N ALA A 47 11.10 11.60 -2.24
CA ALA A 47 9.94 12.22 -1.58
C ALA A 47 9.97 12.00 -0.06
N LYS A 48 10.31 10.79 0.40
CA LYS A 48 10.47 10.50 1.83
C LYS A 48 11.58 11.32 2.47
N SER A 49 12.72 11.52 1.80
CA SER A 49 13.81 12.36 2.32
C SER A 49 13.43 13.83 2.43
N LYS A 50 12.54 14.31 1.56
CA LYS A 50 11.91 15.64 1.67
C LYS A 50 10.81 15.72 2.75
N GLY A 51 10.56 14.66 3.50
CA GLY A 51 9.54 14.62 4.55
C GLY A 51 8.10 14.47 4.02
N VAL A 52 7.90 14.10 2.75
CA VAL A 52 6.56 13.87 2.21
C VAL A 52 5.92 12.68 2.92
N ARG A 53 4.78 12.93 3.57
CA ARG A 53 3.99 11.89 4.22
C ARG A 53 3.25 11.06 3.17
N PHE A 54 3.52 9.76 3.16
CA PHE A 54 2.79 8.79 2.35
C PHE A 54 1.64 8.13 3.14
N GLY A 55 0.70 7.55 2.38
CA GLY A 55 -0.44 6.82 2.93
C GLY A 55 -1.61 7.73 3.29
N ARG A 56 -2.71 7.11 3.75
CA ARG A 56 -3.93 7.82 4.11
C ARG A 56 -3.68 8.69 5.36
N PRO A 57 -4.06 9.98 5.35
CA PRO A 57 -4.06 10.80 6.55
C PRO A 57 -5.00 10.21 7.62
N PRO A 58 -4.59 10.17 8.90
CA PRO A 58 -5.42 9.69 9.98
C PRO A 58 -6.55 10.69 10.19
N SER A 59 -7.77 10.19 10.39
CA SER A 59 -8.89 11.04 10.80
C SER A 59 -8.55 11.75 12.12
N PRO A 60 -9.13 12.91 12.40
CA PRO A 60 -9.04 13.50 13.73
C PRO A 60 -9.61 12.54 14.78
N LEU A 61 -9.12 12.65 16.01
CA LEU A 61 -9.75 11.96 17.14
C LEU A 61 -11.07 12.65 17.48
N PRO A 62 -12.10 11.91 17.91
CA PRO A 62 -13.32 12.50 18.47
C PRO A 62 -13.00 13.40 19.67
N GLU A 63 -13.76 14.48 19.86
CA GLU A 63 -13.56 15.41 20.97
C GLU A 63 -13.62 14.72 22.35
N ASN A 64 -14.51 13.73 22.49
CA ASN A 64 -14.67 12.98 23.74
C ASN A 64 -13.57 11.94 24.01
N PHE A 65 -12.62 11.74 23.08
CA PHE A 65 -11.65 10.64 23.12
C PHE A 65 -10.80 10.64 24.41
N HIS A 66 -10.31 11.81 24.85
CA HIS A 66 -9.50 11.91 26.07
C HIS A 66 -10.25 11.41 27.31
N SER A 67 -11.50 11.87 27.49
CA SER A 67 -12.33 11.47 28.61
C SER A 67 -12.65 9.97 28.62
N VAL A 68 -12.93 9.41 27.42
CA VAL A 68 -13.23 7.99 27.23
C VAL A 68 -11.99 7.14 27.49
N TYR A 69 -10.82 7.58 27.02
CA TYR A 69 -9.54 6.94 27.27
C TYR A 69 -9.24 6.85 28.78
N GLN A 70 -9.39 7.95 29.53
CA GLN A 70 -9.18 7.94 30.99
C GLN A 70 -10.15 6.99 31.72
N LYS A 71 -11.43 6.98 31.35
CA LYS A 71 -12.42 6.05 31.91
C LYS A 71 -12.04 4.60 31.63
N TRP A 72 -11.54 4.31 30.44
CA TRP A 72 -11.08 2.98 30.06
C TRP A 72 -9.81 2.57 30.83
N CYS A 73 -8.80 3.45 30.91
CA CYS A 73 -7.56 3.20 31.66
C CYS A 73 -7.80 2.99 33.16
N SER A 74 -8.80 3.68 33.74
CA SER A 74 -9.22 3.48 35.13
C SER A 74 -10.12 2.25 35.36
N GLY A 75 -10.39 1.46 34.31
CA GLY A 75 -11.24 0.25 34.40
C GLY A 75 -12.74 0.52 34.56
N LYS A 76 -13.18 1.79 34.47
CA LYS A 76 -14.60 2.18 34.65
C LYS A 76 -15.50 1.78 33.47
N ILE A 77 -14.93 1.62 32.29
CA ILE A 77 -15.64 1.16 31.08
C ILE A 77 -14.79 0.10 30.37
N THR A 78 -15.46 -0.81 29.65
CA THR A 78 -14.76 -1.79 28.82
C THR A 78 -14.19 -1.14 27.55
N GLY A 79 -13.21 -1.78 26.93
CA GLY A 79 -12.68 -1.31 25.64
C GLY A 79 -13.74 -1.30 24.53
N THR A 80 -14.71 -2.22 24.58
CA THR A 80 -15.84 -2.25 23.63
C THR A 80 -16.76 -1.04 23.81
N ASP A 81 -17.05 -0.65 25.05
CA ASP A 81 -17.89 0.52 25.33
C ASP A 81 -17.17 1.81 24.97
N ALA A 82 -15.87 1.89 25.25
CA ALA A 82 -15.02 3.00 24.87
C ALA A 82 -14.98 3.20 23.34
N ALA A 83 -14.86 2.11 22.58
CA ALA A 83 -14.88 2.15 21.12
C ALA A 83 -16.23 2.63 20.57
N LYS A 84 -17.34 2.10 21.11
CA LYS A 84 -18.71 2.55 20.77
C LYS A 84 -18.90 4.04 21.07
N ALA A 85 -18.47 4.51 22.25
CA ALA A 85 -18.57 5.92 22.63
C ALA A 85 -17.74 6.85 21.73
N CYS A 86 -16.66 6.35 21.15
CA CYS A 86 -15.84 7.07 20.16
C CYS A 86 -16.31 6.90 18.71
N GLY A 87 -17.41 6.18 18.46
CA GLY A 87 -17.93 5.94 17.11
C GLY A 87 -16.96 5.18 16.19
N MET A 88 -16.09 4.32 16.73
CA MET A 88 -15.09 3.59 15.94
C MET A 88 -14.98 2.11 16.32
N PRO A 89 -14.44 1.26 15.43
CA PRO A 89 -14.20 -0.15 15.76
C PRO A 89 -13.25 -0.33 16.93
N LEU A 90 -13.41 -1.43 17.69
CA LEU A 90 -12.56 -1.77 18.83
C LEU A 90 -11.07 -1.81 18.49
N SER A 91 -10.72 -2.36 17.33
CA SER A 91 -9.34 -2.42 16.84
C SER A 91 -8.77 -1.01 16.61
N THR A 92 -9.54 -0.12 16.00
CA THR A 92 -9.18 1.29 15.79
C THR A 92 -9.01 2.00 17.12
N PHE A 93 -9.93 1.82 18.07
CA PHE A 93 -9.83 2.42 19.40
C PHE A 93 -8.54 2.00 20.11
N ARG A 94 -8.24 0.70 20.19
CA ARG A 94 -7.01 0.18 20.83
C ARG A 94 -5.74 0.70 20.15
N TYR A 95 -5.72 0.74 18.82
CA TYR A 95 -4.59 1.29 18.06
C TYR A 95 -4.38 2.78 18.35
N ARG A 96 -5.46 3.57 18.32
CA ARG A 96 -5.43 5.00 18.63
C ARG A 96 -5.03 5.27 20.08
N ALA A 97 -5.52 4.47 21.02
CA ALA A 97 -5.21 4.59 22.44
C ALA A 97 -3.70 4.39 22.70
N LYS A 98 -3.08 3.39 22.07
CA LYS A 98 -1.62 3.18 22.14
C LYS A 98 -0.81 4.36 21.59
N ILE A 99 -1.28 4.98 20.50
CA ILE A 99 -0.62 6.18 19.93
C ILE A 99 -0.82 7.38 20.86
N TYR A 100 -2.03 7.55 21.39
CA TYR A 100 -2.39 8.64 22.27
C TYR A 100 -1.58 8.62 23.58
N GLU A 101 -1.43 7.45 24.18
CA GLU A 101 -0.58 7.23 25.36
C GLU A 101 0.86 7.68 25.11
N LYS A 102 1.46 7.21 24.01
CA LYS A 102 2.83 7.60 23.62
C LYS A 102 2.98 9.09 23.38
N ALA A 103 1.97 9.75 22.81
CA ALA A 103 2.02 11.18 22.53
C ALA A 103 1.78 12.06 23.77
N THR A 104 1.19 11.51 24.84
CA THR A 104 0.85 12.26 26.05
C THR A 104 1.91 12.10 27.15
N PHE A 105 2.66 10.99 27.14
CA PHE A 105 3.67 10.65 28.16
C PHE A 105 5.12 10.66 27.64
N LEU A 106 5.36 11.19 26.45
CA LEU A 106 6.66 11.65 25.94
C LEU A 106 6.64 13.17 25.87
#